data_AF-A0A0J5KTZ2-F1
#
_entry.id   AF-A0A0J5KTZ2-F1
#
_cell.length_a   1.000
_cell.length_b   1.000
_cell.length_c   1.000
_cell.angle_alpha   90.00
_cell.angle_beta   90.00
_cell.angle_gamma   90.00
#
_symmetry.space_group_name_H-M   'P 1'
#
loop_
_entity.id
_entity.type
_entity.pdbx_description
1 polymer ?
#
loop_
_entity_poly.entity_id
_entity_poly.type
_entity_poly.pdbx_seq_one_letter_code
_entity_poly.pdbx_strand_id
1 'polypeptide(L)'
;MGERMMTDNPERKSYVMRGYVLRIMKWLVAGFLIPAFPLFTLAGSLQVSSSVPGLHIAVLDKLPSAPEHISADNDSSFCEGEPPQTVAGEYVAGKGWRVINEIQQGDVIIVGFFSQGVDGTSGSCFIKNGNVAIFDKGKLSALIYGDEIKDDGYSMTGAVSKTNLKNTFRLREFFPGRLAVADLYYNGDVARVQPVAPGEPYCAGTAPVPDIYGKSITAARKRLMNYGWKPVPVEEDKNDPRIREFYQHGIREADSCSGTGFGFCSFNYVRDSGATLNVVTVGDDATVTDYGAECPEG
;
A
#
# COMPACT_ATOMS: atom_id res chain seq x y z
N MET A 1 -8.44 -3.24 58.16
CA MET A 1 -9.88 -3.54 57.96
C MET A 1 -10.20 -3.29 56.49
N GLY A 2 -10.50 -4.25 55.62
CA GLY A 2 -10.42 -5.69 55.71
C GLY A 2 -10.23 -6.20 54.29
N GLU A 3 -9.34 -7.18 54.14
CA GLU A 3 -9.15 -7.98 52.93
C GLU A 3 -10.36 -8.90 52.74
N ARG A 4 -10.76 -9.13 51.49
CA ARG A 4 -11.51 -10.32 51.10
C ARG A 4 -10.86 -10.96 49.88
N MET A 5 -10.16 -12.05 50.18
CA MET A 5 -9.89 -13.17 49.29
C MET A 5 -11.20 -13.69 48.68
N MET A 6 -11.15 -14.07 47.40
CA MET A 6 -11.91 -15.20 46.89
C MET A 6 -11.05 -16.02 45.94
N THR A 7 -11.19 -17.32 46.11
CA THR A 7 -10.28 -18.41 45.79
C THR A 7 -10.48 -18.98 44.39
N ASP A 8 -9.34 -19.29 43.77
CA ASP A 8 -8.98 -20.47 42.97
C ASP A 8 -10.03 -21.58 42.78
N ASN A 9 -10.23 -22.01 41.53
CA ASN A 9 -10.70 -23.36 41.17
C ASN A 9 -10.35 -23.74 39.72
N PRO A 10 -9.34 -24.60 39.49
CA PRO A 10 -9.24 -25.38 38.25
C PRO A 10 -9.45 -26.87 38.55
N GLU A 11 -10.57 -27.43 38.09
CA GLU A 11 -10.80 -28.88 38.12
C GLU A 11 -9.86 -29.61 37.16
N ARG A 12 -8.97 -30.42 37.76
CA ARG A 12 -8.33 -31.58 37.14
C ARG A 12 -9.36 -32.67 36.90
N LYS A 13 -9.35 -33.28 35.72
CA LYS A 13 -9.71 -34.69 35.56
C LYS A 13 -8.60 -35.44 34.85
N SER A 14 -7.77 -36.08 35.66
CA SER A 14 -6.90 -37.19 35.30
C SER A 14 -7.73 -38.46 35.09
N TYR A 15 -7.53 -39.17 33.98
CA TYR A 15 -7.91 -40.58 33.87
C TYR A 15 -6.72 -41.38 33.35
N VAL A 16 -6.35 -42.39 34.13
CA VAL A 16 -5.23 -43.31 33.92
C VAL A 16 -5.73 -44.58 33.21
N MET A 17 -4.98 -44.96 32.18
CA MET A 17 -4.69 -46.29 31.61
C MET A 17 -5.71 -47.44 31.73
N ARG A 18 -6.05 -48.02 30.57
CA ARG A 18 -6.18 -49.48 30.43
C ARG A 18 -5.62 -49.92 29.08
N GLY A 19 -4.54 -50.70 29.13
CA GLY A 19 -3.95 -51.35 27.98
C GLY A 19 -4.87 -52.43 27.41
N TYR A 20 -4.83 -52.57 26.09
CA TYR A 20 -5.31 -53.76 25.41
C TYR A 20 -4.24 -54.28 24.45
N VAL A 21 -4.09 -55.58 24.56
CA VAL A 21 -3.07 -56.46 24.01
C VAL A 21 -3.18 -56.56 22.49
N LEU A 22 -2.02 -56.52 21.84
CA LEU A 22 -1.79 -56.86 20.43
C LEU A 22 -2.45 -58.22 20.07
N ARG A 23 -3.35 -58.22 19.08
CA ARG A 23 -3.63 -59.39 18.26
C ARG A 23 -3.29 -59.08 16.81
N ILE A 24 -2.16 -59.64 16.38
CA ILE A 24 -1.72 -59.64 14.98
C ILE A 24 -2.60 -60.65 14.23
N MET A 25 -3.53 -60.15 13.41
CA MET A 25 -4.25 -60.97 12.43
C MET A 25 -3.62 -60.76 11.05
N LYS A 26 -2.91 -61.79 10.58
CA LYS A 26 -2.48 -61.93 9.19
C LYS A 26 -3.72 -61.98 8.29
N TRP A 27 -3.89 -60.99 7.42
CA TRP A 27 -4.83 -61.06 6.31
C TRP A 27 -4.09 -61.10 4.98
N LEU A 28 -4.56 -62.02 4.15
CA LEU A 28 -4.11 -62.31 2.80
C LEU A 28 -4.16 -61.08 1.91
N VAL A 29 -3.10 -60.90 1.13
CA VAL A 29 -3.02 -59.95 0.01
C VAL A 29 -3.98 -60.44 -1.08
N ALA A 30 -5.17 -59.85 -1.16
CA ALA A 30 -5.99 -59.87 -2.36
C ALA A 30 -5.79 -58.52 -3.07
N GLY A 31 -5.19 -58.56 -4.25
CA GLY A 31 -4.93 -57.37 -5.07
C GLY A 31 -6.24 -56.70 -5.47
N PHE A 32 -6.58 -55.61 -4.78
CA PHE A 32 -7.56 -54.65 -5.25
C PHE A 32 -6.84 -53.63 -6.13
N LEU A 33 -7.16 -53.66 -7.42
CA LEU A 33 -6.95 -52.53 -8.34
C LEU A 33 -7.68 -51.32 -7.76
N ILE A 34 -6.93 -50.40 -7.13
CA ILE A 34 -7.43 -49.10 -6.74
C ILE A 34 -7.67 -48.34 -8.05
N PRO A 35 -8.91 -47.94 -8.39
CA PRO A 35 -9.11 -47.03 -9.50
C PRO A 35 -8.37 -45.74 -9.17
N ALA A 36 -7.45 -45.34 -10.03
CA ALA A 36 -6.80 -44.05 -9.95
C ALA A 36 -7.88 -42.97 -10.08
N PHE A 37 -8.40 -42.49 -8.95
CA PHE A 37 -9.17 -41.27 -8.94
C PHE A 37 -8.22 -40.15 -9.41
N PRO A 38 -8.54 -39.42 -10.49
CA PRO A 38 -7.77 -38.25 -10.83
C PRO A 38 -7.80 -37.33 -9.61
N LEU A 39 -6.62 -37.02 -9.08
CA LEU A 39 -6.43 -35.91 -8.17
C LEU A 39 -6.82 -34.66 -8.96
N PHE A 40 -8.07 -34.25 -8.85
CA PHE A 40 -8.47 -32.91 -9.21
C PHE A 40 -7.77 -31.99 -8.21
N THR A 41 -6.63 -31.43 -8.61
CA THR A 41 -6.13 -30.21 -8.00
C THR A 41 -7.18 -29.15 -8.26
N LEU A 42 -8.05 -28.91 -7.28
CA LEU A 42 -8.86 -27.69 -7.23
C LEU A 42 -7.87 -26.54 -7.23
N ALA A 43 -7.72 -25.87 -8.38
CA ALA A 43 -7.12 -24.55 -8.42
C ALA A 43 -7.91 -23.71 -7.41
N GLY A 44 -7.26 -23.31 -6.32
CA GLY A 44 -7.91 -22.53 -5.28
C GLY A 44 -8.40 -21.22 -5.89
N SER A 45 -9.66 -20.87 -5.66
CA SER A 45 -10.13 -19.51 -5.95
C SER A 45 -9.29 -18.52 -5.15
N LEU A 46 -8.86 -17.43 -5.78
CA LEU A 46 -8.11 -16.35 -5.15
C LEU A 46 -8.74 -15.96 -3.79
N GLN A 47 -7.95 -16.01 -2.72
CA GLN A 47 -8.38 -15.57 -1.41
C GLN A 47 -8.12 -14.07 -1.24
N VAL A 48 -9.16 -13.31 -0.88
CA VAL A 48 -9.07 -11.86 -0.70
C VAL A 48 -9.43 -11.46 0.72
N SER A 49 -8.74 -10.46 1.27
CA SER A 49 -9.07 -9.86 2.57
C SER A 49 -8.59 -8.42 2.65
N SER A 50 -9.35 -7.54 3.31
CA SER A 50 -8.89 -6.21 3.72
C SER A 50 -8.91 -6.09 5.24
N SER A 51 -7.86 -5.50 5.80
CA SER A 51 -7.80 -5.10 7.21
C SER A 51 -7.64 -3.58 7.37
N VAL A 52 -7.83 -2.80 6.30
CA VAL A 52 -7.73 -1.34 6.32
C VAL A 52 -9.15 -0.76 6.32
N PRO A 53 -9.54 0.01 7.35
CA PRO A 53 -10.85 0.65 7.38
C PRO A 53 -11.11 1.48 6.12
N GLY A 54 -12.31 1.33 5.54
CA GLY A 54 -12.73 2.05 4.34
C GLY A 54 -12.14 1.55 3.02
N LEU A 55 -11.25 0.54 3.02
CA LEU A 55 -10.81 -0.14 1.82
C LEU A 55 -11.34 -1.58 1.77
N HIS A 56 -11.80 -1.97 0.59
CA HIS A 56 -12.40 -3.26 0.32
C HIS A 56 -11.68 -3.95 -0.84
N ILE A 57 -11.80 -5.27 -0.90
CA ILE A 57 -11.27 -6.07 -2.01
C ILE A 57 -12.27 -7.16 -2.37
N ALA A 58 -12.53 -7.32 -3.68
CA ALA A 58 -13.40 -8.34 -4.22
C ALA A 58 -12.72 -9.11 -5.35
N VAL A 59 -12.95 -10.43 -5.41
CA VAL A 59 -12.58 -11.24 -6.59
C VAL A 59 -13.55 -10.90 -7.71
N LEU A 60 -13.02 -10.53 -8.88
CA LEU A 60 -13.80 -10.21 -10.07
C LEU A 60 -13.10 -10.78 -11.30
N ASP A 61 -13.87 -11.36 -12.21
CA ASP A 61 -13.42 -11.84 -13.52
C ASP A 61 -13.71 -10.84 -14.65
N LYS A 62 -14.57 -9.84 -14.38
CA LYS A 62 -14.94 -8.76 -15.30
C LYS A 62 -15.04 -7.44 -14.55
N LEU A 63 -14.47 -6.39 -15.15
CA LEU A 63 -14.61 -5.04 -14.63
C LEU A 63 -15.97 -4.46 -15.09
N PRO A 64 -16.78 -3.90 -14.18
CA PRO A 64 -17.97 -3.15 -14.57
C PRO A 64 -17.58 -1.92 -15.41
N SER A 65 -18.49 -1.46 -16.25
CA SER A 65 -18.30 -0.18 -16.94
C SER A 65 -18.20 0.95 -15.91
N ALA A 66 -17.43 1.99 -16.23
CA ALA A 66 -17.40 3.21 -15.43
C ALA A 66 -18.82 3.78 -15.30
N PRO A 67 -19.22 4.32 -14.13
CA PRO A 67 -20.47 5.04 -13.99
C PRO A 67 -20.62 6.10 -15.08
N GLU A 68 -21.82 6.28 -15.61
CA GLU A 68 -22.07 7.26 -16.67
C GLU A 68 -21.59 8.65 -16.26
N HIS A 69 -20.89 9.32 -17.18
CA HIS A 69 -20.35 10.65 -16.97
C HIS A 69 -21.48 11.62 -16.55
N ILE A 70 -21.28 12.30 -15.43
CA ILE A 70 -21.99 13.55 -15.16
C ILE A 70 -21.34 14.63 -16.05
N SER A 71 -21.69 14.59 -17.34
CA SER A 71 -21.31 15.48 -18.47
C SER A 71 -19.83 15.60 -18.84
N ALA A 72 -19.55 15.59 -20.15
CA ALA A 72 -18.24 15.91 -20.76
C ALA A 72 -17.75 17.35 -20.45
N ASP A 73 -18.65 18.23 -20.01
CA ASP A 73 -18.34 19.62 -19.62
C ASP A 73 -17.72 19.73 -18.21
N ASN A 74 -17.66 18.62 -17.44
CA ASN A 74 -16.98 18.52 -16.14
C ASN A 74 -15.66 17.74 -16.23
N ASP A 75 -15.08 17.66 -17.42
CA ASP A 75 -13.80 17.00 -17.59
C ASP A 75 -12.67 17.84 -16.99
N SER A 76 -12.11 17.40 -15.87
CA SER A 76 -10.97 18.06 -15.23
C SER A 76 -9.76 17.98 -16.14
N SER A 77 -9.35 19.13 -16.68
CA SER A 77 -8.17 19.26 -17.54
C SER A 77 -6.86 18.86 -16.84
N PHE A 78 -6.83 18.90 -15.50
CA PHE A 78 -5.67 18.48 -14.70
C PHE A 78 -5.65 16.97 -14.41
N CYS A 79 -6.75 16.26 -14.67
CA CYS A 79 -6.86 14.82 -14.46
C CYS A 79 -6.54 13.99 -15.72
N GLU A 80 -6.04 14.62 -16.79
CA GLU A 80 -5.56 13.88 -17.98
C GLU A 80 -4.30 13.08 -17.63
N GLY A 81 -4.44 11.74 -17.67
CA GLY A 81 -3.33 10.82 -17.53
C GLY A 81 -2.68 10.48 -18.87
N GLU A 82 -1.50 9.88 -18.82
CA GLU A 82 -0.92 9.26 -20.01
C GLU A 82 -1.84 8.14 -20.53
N PRO A 83 -1.85 7.88 -21.86
CA PRO A 83 -2.62 6.78 -22.39
C PRO A 83 -2.17 5.44 -21.77
N PRO A 84 -3.05 4.44 -21.67
CA PRO A 84 -2.66 3.12 -21.17
C PRO A 84 -1.49 2.52 -21.95
N GLN A 85 -0.56 1.90 -21.24
CA GLN A 85 0.66 1.30 -21.79
C GLN A 85 0.64 -0.23 -21.78
N THR A 86 -0.34 -0.85 -21.10
CA THR A 86 -0.49 -2.30 -21.05
C THR A 86 -1.86 -2.76 -21.53
N VAL A 87 -1.96 -4.04 -21.93
CA VAL A 87 -3.24 -4.69 -22.30
C VAL A 87 -4.27 -4.61 -21.15
N ALA A 88 -3.80 -4.64 -19.90
CA ALA A 88 -4.67 -4.50 -18.73
C ALA A 88 -5.23 -3.07 -18.63
N GLY A 89 -4.40 -2.05 -18.82
CA GLY A 89 -4.83 -0.66 -18.88
C GLY A 89 -5.75 -0.37 -20.06
N GLU A 90 -5.46 -0.92 -21.25
CA GLU A 90 -6.34 -0.83 -22.41
C GLU A 90 -7.72 -1.47 -22.13
N TYR A 91 -7.75 -2.61 -21.45
CA TYR A 91 -8.99 -3.24 -21.01
C TYR A 91 -9.77 -2.34 -20.04
N VAL A 92 -9.10 -1.73 -19.06
CA VAL A 92 -9.70 -0.79 -18.10
C VAL A 92 -10.25 0.44 -18.82
N ALA A 93 -9.47 1.03 -19.73
CA ALA A 93 -9.90 2.18 -20.52
C ALA A 93 -11.07 1.87 -21.46
N GLY A 94 -11.07 0.67 -22.07
CA GLY A 94 -12.18 0.18 -22.89
C GLY A 94 -13.50 -0.02 -22.13
N LYS A 95 -13.46 0.02 -20.78
CA LYS A 95 -14.64 0.03 -19.91
C LYS A 95 -15.08 1.45 -19.50
N GLY A 96 -14.47 2.48 -20.06
CA GLY A 96 -14.78 3.89 -19.79
C GLY A 96 -14.07 4.47 -18.56
N TRP A 97 -13.14 3.72 -17.95
CA TRP A 97 -12.34 4.22 -16.83
C TRP A 97 -11.11 4.98 -17.32
N ARG A 98 -10.63 5.92 -16.50
CA ARG A 98 -9.37 6.62 -16.75
C ARG A 98 -8.24 5.98 -15.98
N VAL A 99 -7.22 5.53 -16.69
CA VAL A 99 -6.03 4.92 -16.09
C VAL A 99 -5.14 6.02 -15.50
N ILE A 100 -4.72 5.84 -14.25
CA ILE A 100 -3.78 6.73 -13.56
C ILE A 100 -2.36 6.25 -13.79
N ASN A 101 -2.10 4.99 -13.45
CA ASN A 101 -0.80 4.39 -13.60
C ASN A 101 -0.87 2.86 -13.54
N GLU A 102 0.18 2.24 -14.07
CA GLU A 102 0.28 0.79 -14.23
C GLU A 102 1.62 0.31 -13.67
N ILE A 103 1.60 -0.75 -12.86
CA ILE A 103 2.81 -1.37 -12.33
C ILE A 103 2.83 -2.83 -12.76
N GLN A 104 3.82 -3.17 -13.59
CA GLN A 104 4.06 -4.55 -14.01
C GLN A 104 5.18 -5.18 -13.19
N GLN A 105 4.93 -6.41 -12.70
CA GLN A 105 5.90 -7.29 -12.06
C GLN A 105 5.70 -8.73 -12.55
N GLY A 106 6.50 -9.15 -13.52
CA GLY A 106 6.29 -10.42 -14.21
C GLY A 106 4.95 -10.42 -14.96
N ASP A 107 4.15 -11.47 -14.73
CA ASP A 107 2.81 -11.64 -15.32
C ASP A 107 1.71 -10.85 -14.59
N VAL A 108 2.06 -10.19 -13.47
CA VAL A 108 1.13 -9.40 -12.67
C VAL A 108 1.19 -7.95 -13.12
N ILE A 109 0.02 -7.37 -13.41
CA ILE A 109 -0.14 -5.95 -13.69
C ILE A 109 -1.15 -5.38 -12.71
N ILE A 110 -0.73 -4.37 -11.94
CA ILE A 110 -1.60 -3.61 -11.06
C ILE A 110 -1.95 -2.29 -11.73
N VAL A 111 -3.23 -2.02 -11.90
CA VAL A 111 -3.73 -0.83 -12.62
C VAL A 111 -4.51 0.05 -11.65
N GLY A 112 -4.06 1.28 -11.43
CA GLY A 112 -4.81 2.31 -10.74
C GLY A 112 -5.65 3.13 -11.72
N PHE A 113 -6.91 3.40 -11.40
CA PHE A 113 -7.84 4.10 -12.29
C PHE A 113 -9.01 4.76 -11.54
N PHE A 114 -9.77 5.61 -12.22
CA PHE A 114 -10.90 6.36 -11.67
C PHE A 114 -11.95 6.69 -12.74
N SER A 115 -13.15 7.14 -12.35
CA SER A 115 -14.20 7.52 -13.31
C SER A 115 -14.43 9.02 -13.42
N GLN A 116 -14.13 9.80 -12.37
CA GLN A 116 -14.41 11.23 -12.35
C GLN A 116 -13.25 12.01 -11.76
N GLY A 117 -12.77 12.99 -12.52
CA GLY A 117 -11.82 14.00 -12.06
C GLY A 117 -12.56 15.23 -11.50
N VAL A 118 -11.94 15.93 -10.56
CA VAL A 118 -12.40 17.19 -9.99
C VAL A 118 -11.22 18.13 -9.93
N ASP A 119 -11.33 19.26 -10.63
CA ASP A 119 -10.31 20.31 -10.59
C ASP A 119 -10.23 20.91 -9.18
N GLY A 120 -9.01 21.15 -8.73
CA GLY A 120 -8.74 21.92 -7.52
C GLY A 120 -7.89 23.16 -7.77
N THR A 121 -7.50 23.81 -6.69
CA THR A 121 -6.60 24.97 -6.73
C THR A 121 -5.23 24.58 -7.28
N SER A 122 -4.48 25.55 -7.79
CA SER A 122 -3.10 25.36 -8.25
C SER A 122 -2.90 24.23 -9.28
N GLY A 123 -3.91 23.98 -10.13
CA GLY A 123 -3.83 22.95 -11.17
C GLY A 123 -3.84 21.52 -10.64
N SER A 124 -4.47 21.29 -9.48
CA SER A 124 -4.60 19.95 -8.92
C SER A 124 -5.75 19.17 -9.54
N CYS A 125 -5.55 17.87 -9.58
CA CYS A 125 -6.60 16.89 -9.86
C CYS A 125 -6.93 16.13 -8.58
N PHE A 126 -8.22 16.02 -8.32
CA PHE A 126 -8.80 15.11 -7.35
C PHE A 126 -9.67 14.08 -8.07
N ILE A 127 -9.89 12.92 -7.46
CA ILE A 127 -10.68 11.85 -8.11
C ILE A 127 -11.83 11.35 -7.25
N LYS A 128 -12.90 10.95 -7.93
CA LYS A 128 -13.99 10.15 -7.39
C LYS A 128 -14.01 8.78 -8.07
N ASN A 129 -14.51 7.78 -7.34
CA ASN A 129 -14.57 6.39 -7.76
C ASN A 129 -13.20 5.84 -8.18
N GLY A 130 -12.17 6.16 -7.41
CA GLY A 130 -10.83 5.62 -7.59
C GLY A 130 -10.74 4.16 -7.13
N ASN A 131 -10.06 3.36 -7.94
CA ASN A 131 -9.98 1.91 -7.81
C ASN A 131 -8.58 1.41 -8.20
N VAL A 132 -8.23 0.20 -7.75
CA VAL A 132 -7.02 -0.50 -8.17
C VAL A 132 -7.38 -1.94 -8.55
N ALA A 133 -7.01 -2.38 -9.75
CA ALA A 133 -7.27 -3.74 -10.23
C ALA A 133 -6.00 -4.58 -10.28
N ILE A 134 -6.14 -5.87 -9.95
CA ILE A 134 -5.10 -6.88 -10.10
C ILE A 134 -5.39 -7.67 -11.36
N PHE A 135 -4.46 -7.66 -12.30
CA PHE A 135 -4.43 -8.57 -13.44
C PHE A 135 -3.29 -9.56 -13.25
N ASP A 136 -3.57 -10.85 -13.40
CA ASP A 136 -2.57 -11.92 -13.37
C ASP A 136 -2.72 -12.76 -14.63
N LYS A 137 -1.62 -12.97 -15.36
CA LYS A 137 -1.57 -13.71 -16.64
C LYS A 137 -2.63 -13.22 -17.63
N GLY A 138 -2.81 -11.89 -17.69
CA GLY A 138 -3.75 -11.22 -18.58
C GLY A 138 -5.23 -11.31 -18.18
N LYS A 139 -5.55 -11.82 -16.98
CA LYS A 139 -6.94 -11.92 -16.48
C LYS A 139 -7.15 -11.04 -15.27
N LEU A 140 -8.28 -10.33 -15.24
CA LEU A 140 -8.73 -9.65 -14.02
C LEU A 140 -8.92 -10.70 -12.92
N SER A 141 -8.32 -10.42 -11.77
CA SER A 141 -8.32 -11.32 -10.61
C SER A 141 -9.05 -10.71 -9.42
N ALA A 142 -8.80 -9.42 -9.14
CA ALA A 142 -9.46 -8.71 -8.05
C ALA A 142 -9.54 -7.20 -8.29
N LEU A 143 -10.43 -6.55 -7.57
CA LEU A 143 -10.63 -5.11 -7.53
C LEU A 143 -10.55 -4.62 -6.08
N ILE A 144 -9.75 -3.58 -5.86
CA ILE A 144 -9.65 -2.84 -4.61
C ILE A 144 -10.37 -1.50 -4.80
N TYR A 145 -11.24 -1.16 -3.85
CA TYR A 145 -12.09 0.02 -3.90
C TYR A 145 -12.30 0.61 -2.50
N GLY A 146 -12.61 1.90 -2.44
CA GLY A 146 -12.93 2.59 -1.19
C GLY A 146 -14.41 2.50 -0.80
N ASP A 147 -14.74 2.97 0.39
CA ASP A 147 -16.13 3.25 0.77
C ASP A 147 -16.81 4.20 -0.24
N GLU A 148 -18.13 4.10 -0.31
CA GLU A 148 -18.94 5.04 -1.07
C GLU A 148 -18.75 6.47 -0.56
N ILE A 149 -18.45 7.40 -1.47
CA ILE A 149 -18.30 8.82 -1.17
C ILE A 149 -19.70 9.43 -1.06
N LYS A 150 -20.14 9.73 0.16
CA LYS A 150 -21.49 10.29 0.44
C LYS A 150 -21.54 11.82 0.39
N ASP A 151 -20.39 12.46 0.50
CA ASP A 151 -20.25 13.91 0.64
C ASP A 151 -19.39 14.51 -0.51
N ASP A 152 -18.85 15.69 -0.33
CA ASP A 152 -17.92 16.36 -1.26
C ASP A 152 -16.50 15.77 -1.25
N GLY A 153 -16.28 14.68 -0.51
CA GLY A 153 -15.00 14.00 -0.39
C GLY A 153 -14.47 13.35 -1.68
N TYR A 154 -13.28 12.77 -1.55
CA TYR A 154 -12.50 12.18 -2.65
C TYR A 154 -12.17 10.71 -2.37
N SER A 155 -11.69 10.03 -3.40
CA SER A 155 -11.38 8.59 -3.31
C SER A 155 -10.18 8.34 -2.41
N MET A 156 -10.32 7.37 -1.51
CA MET A 156 -9.23 6.92 -0.63
C MET A 156 -8.08 6.24 -1.39
N THR A 157 -8.33 5.74 -2.60
CA THR A 157 -7.34 5.05 -3.43
C THR A 157 -7.59 5.37 -4.90
N GLY A 158 -6.60 5.11 -5.74
CA GLY A 158 -6.72 5.22 -7.19
C GLY A 158 -5.38 5.11 -7.90
N ALA A 159 -4.28 5.34 -7.18
CA ALA A 159 -2.93 5.15 -7.68
C ALA A 159 -2.25 3.97 -6.98
N VAL A 160 -1.16 3.50 -7.59
CA VAL A 160 -0.31 2.45 -7.04
C VAL A 160 1.16 2.81 -7.20
N SER A 161 2.05 2.35 -6.33
CA SER A 161 3.50 2.39 -6.59
C SER A 161 4.18 1.07 -6.23
N LYS A 162 5.41 0.90 -6.73
CA LYS A 162 6.28 -0.21 -6.30
C LYS A 162 6.68 -0.03 -4.83
N THR A 163 7.09 -1.14 -4.23
CA THR A 163 7.77 -1.21 -2.93
C THR A 163 8.97 -2.16 -3.05
N ASN A 164 9.87 -2.11 -2.09
CA ASN A 164 10.95 -3.08 -1.90
C ASN A 164 10.52 -4.29 -1.05
N LEU A 165 9.24 -4.37 -0.69
CA LEU A 165 8.68 -5.53 -0.01
C LEU A 165 8.32 -6.60 -1.04
N LYS A 166 8.56 -7.86 -0.68
CA LYS A 166 8.26 -8.98 -1.57
C LYS A 166 6.76 -9.06 -1.84
N ASN A 167 6.40 -9.10 -3.12
CA ASN A 167 5.02 -9.31 -3.57
C ASN A 167 4.05 -8.24 -3.07
N THR A 168 4.55 -7.01 -2.84
CA THR A 168 3.76 -5.93 -2.25
C THR A 168 3.80 -4.69 -3.13
N PHE A 169 2.64 -4.08 -3.29
CA PHE A 169 2.43 -2.81 -3.98
C PHE A 169 1.85 -1.79 -3.00
N ARG A 170 2.23 -0.52 -3.12
CA ARG A 170 1.72 0.56 -2.27
C ARG A 170 0.46 1.11 -2.91
N LEU A 171 -0.68 1.03 -2.23
CA LEU A 171 -1.89 1.73 -2.63
C LEU A 171 -1.77 3.19 -2.23
N ARG A 172 -2.16 4.08 -3.13
CA ARG A 172 -2.06 5.53 -2.95
C ARG A 172 -3.39 6.19 -3.30
N GLU A 173 -3.71 7.24 -2.57
CA GLU A 173 -4.72 8.18 -3.02
C GLU A 173 -4.22 8.94 -4.27
N PHE A 174 -5.13 9.67 -4.92
CA PHE A 174 -4.79 10.56 -6.02
C PHE A 174 -5.19 12.00 -5.67
N PHE A 175 -4.45 12.52 -4.69
CA PHE A 175 -4.43 13.91 -4.24
C PHE A 175 -3.03 14.47 -4.52
N PRO A 176 -2.81 15.80 -4.60
CA PRO A 176 -1.48 16.40 -4.58
C PRO A 176 -0.60 15.82 -3.46
N GLY A 177 0.37 14.98 -3.83
CA GLY A 177 1.28 14.27 -2.92
C GLY A 177 1.12 12.75 -2.92
N ARG A 178 0.00 12.21 -3.43
CA ARG A 178 -0.27 10.77 -3.59
C ARG A 178 0.09 9.96 -2.34
N LEU A 179 -0.49 10.34 -1.19
CA LEU A 179 -0.19 9.71 0.09
C LEU A 179 -0.40 8.19 0.03
N ALA A 180 0.49 7.45 0.67
CA ALA A 180 0.32 6.03 0.90
C ALA A 180 -0.85 5.76 1.85
N VAL A 181 -1.78 4.90 1.44
CA VAL A 181 -2.97 4.57 2.26
C VAL A 181 -2.95 3.13 2.77
N ALA A 182 -2.34 2.21 2.02
CA ALA A 182 -2.28 0.80 2.35
C ALA A 182 -1.19 0.09 1.55
N ASP A 183 -0.87 -1.15 1.94
CA ASP A 183 -0.11 -2.09 1.15
C ASP A 183 -1.04 -3.18 0.60
N LEU A 184 -0.86 -3.52 -0.68
CA LEU A 184 -1.46 -4.66 -1.34
C LEU A 184 -0.41 -5.77 -1.45
N TYR A 185 -0.57 -6.83 -0.67
CA TYR A 185 0.18 -8.08 -0.85
C TYR A 185 -0.52 -8.98 -1.87
N TYR A 186 0.20 -9.52 -2.85
CA TYR A 186 -0.34 -10.45 -3.83
C TYR A 186 0.66 -11.52 -4.26
N ASN A 187 0.31 -12.81 -4.13
CA ASN A 187 1.20 -13.93 -4.47
C ASN A 187 0.64 -14.92 -5.51
N GLY A 188 -0.43 -14.58 -6.21
CA GLY A 188 -1.14 -15.47 -7.13
C GLY A 188 -2.39 -16.09 -6.50
N ASP A 189 -2.25 -16.66 -5.31
CA ASP A 189 -3.34 -17.38 -4.60
C ASP A 189 -4.05 -16.51 -3.56
N VAL A 190 -3.37 -15.46 -3.09
CA VAL A 190 -3.85 -14.58 -2.02
C VAL A 190 -3.59 -13.13 -2.35
N ALA A 191 -4.62 -12.28 -2.19
CA ALA A 191 -4.51 -10.83 -2.20
C ALA A 191 -4.95 -10.25 -0.85
N ARG A 192 -4.11 -9.43 -0.20
CA ARG A 192 -4.45 -8.77 1.07
C ARG A 192 -4.21 -7.28 0.98
N VAL A 193 -5.23 -6.50 1.33
CA VAL A 193 -5.08 -5.06 1.60
C VAL A 193 -4.82 -4.90 3.10
N GLN A 194 -3.65 -4.35 3.44
CA GLN A 194 -3.14 -4.26 4.80
C GLN A 194 -2.65 -2.84 5.08
N PRO A 195 -2.55 -2.42 6.36
CA PRO A 195 -1.91 -1.16 6.69
C PRO A 195 -0.50 -1.10 6.09
N VAL A 196 -0.05 0.11 5.76
CA VAL A 196 1.33 0.34 5.28
C VAL A 196 2.30 -0.34 6.24
N ALA A 197 3.22 -1.13 5.68
CA ALA A 197 4.17 -1.90 6.47
C ALA A 197 4.99 -0.99 7.40
N PRO A 198 5.33 -1.44 8.62
CA PRO A 198 6.01 -0.60 9.61
C PRO A 198 7.42 -0.16 9.20
N GLY A 199 7.98 -0.78 8.17
CA GLY A 199 9.22 -0.36 7.51
C GLY A 199 9.43 -1.11 6.20
N GLU A 200 10.22 -0.50 5.34
CA GLU A 200 10.56 -0.98 4.00
C GLU A 200 12.08 -1.21 3.90
N PRO A 201 12.54 -2.37 3.41
CA PRO A 201 13.95 -2.65 3.30
C PRO A 201 14.56 -1.92 2.10
N TYR A 202 15.65 -1.19 2.32
CA TYR A 202 16.53 -0.71 1.25
C TYR A 202 17.95 -1.24 1.44
N CYS A 203 18.71 -1.28 0.35
CA CYS A 203 20.13 -1.67 0.33
C CYS A 203 20.37 -3.03 0.98
N ALA A 204 19.68 -4.06 0.46
CA ALA A 204 19.68 -5.41 1.02
C ALA A 204 19.30 -5.47 2.53
N GLY A 205 18.48 -4.52 2.99
CA GLY A 205 18.04 -4.42 4.38
C GLY A 205 19.03 -3.72 5.31
N THR A 206 20.16 -3.20 4.80
CA THR A 206 21.10 -2.41 5.61
C THR A 206 20.61 -0.98 5.85
N ALA A 207 19.70 -0.47 5.00
CA ALA A 207 19.14 0.87 5.06
C ALA A 207 17.60 0.90 5.18
N PRO A 208 16.96 0.21 6.16
CA PRO A 208 15.51 0.22 6.26
C PRO A 208 14.96 1.64 6.48
N VAL A 209 13.86 1.94 5.81
CA VAL A 209 13.10 3.18 6.03
C VAL A 209 11.86 2.81 6.85
N PRO A 210 11.67 3.39 8.04
CA PRO A 210 10.46 3.14 8.83
C PRO A 210 9.24 3.79 8.17
N ASP A 211 8.04 3.30 8.50
CA ASP A 211 6.81 4.00 8.11
C ASP A 211 6.80 5.43 8.70
N ILE A 212 6.85 6.41 7.81
CA ILE A 212 6.80 7.84 8.10
C ILE A 212 5.65 8.54 7.37
N TYR A 213 4.86 7.82 6.56
CA TYR A 213 3.77 8.41 5.80
C TYR A 213 2.72 9.03 6.72
N GLY A 214 2.18 10.17 6.32
CA GLY A 214 1.12 10.89 7.04
C GLY A 214 1.59 11.52 8.35
N LYS A 215 2.89 11.47 8.68
CA LYS A 215 3.45 12.13 9.86
C LYS A 215 3.94 13.52 9.49
N SER A 216 3.88 14.47 10.43
CA SER A 216 4.59 15.73 10.27
C SER A 216 6.10 15.49 10.17
N ILE A 217 6.81 16.39 9.48
CA ILE A 217 8.26 16.26 9.31
C ILE A 217 9.00 16.13 10.64
N THR A 218 8.56 16.83 11.70
CA THR A 218 9.15 16.72 13.04
C THR A 218 9.06 15.30 13.61
N ALA A 219 7.90 14.66 13.46
CA ALA A 219 7.68 13.29 13.93
C ALA A 219 8.43 12.26 13.07
N ALA A 220 8.41 12.45 11.74
CA ALA A 220 9.15 11.62 10.79
C ALA A 220 10.66 11.67 11.06
N ARG A 221 11.23 12.86 11.21
CA ARG A 221 12.64 13.11 11.54
C ARG A 221 13.09 12.34 12.78
N LYS A 222 12.33 12.43 13.88
CA LYS A 222 12.65 11.70 15.12
C LYS A 222 12.68 10.18 14.88
N ARG A 223 11.73 9.67 14.08
CA ARG A 223 11.65 8.25 13.74
C ARG A 223 12.81 7.81 12.85
N LEU A 224 13.16 8.61 11.84
CA LEU A 224 14.30 8.37 10.95
C LEU A 224 15.62 8.31 11.73
N MET A 225 15.85 9.26 12.64
CA MET A 225 17.02 9.27 13.52
C MET A 225 17.13 8.01 14.39
N ASN A 226 16.01 7.51 14.90
CA ASN A 226 15.99 6.24 15.65
C ASN A 226 16.34 5.03 14.78
N TYR A 227 16.19 5.13 13.45
CA TYR A 227 16.58 4.12 12.47
C TYR A 227 17.98 4.36 11.87
N GLY A 228 18.74 5.31 12.43
CA GLY A 228 20.12 5.58 12.03
C GLY A 228 20.27 6.45 10.80
N TRP A 229 19.19 7.12 10.36
CA TRP A 229 19.24 8.17 9.34
C TRP A 229 19.63 9.49 9.99
N LYS A 230 20.64 10.15 9.45
CA LYS A 230 21.15 11.44 9.93
C LYS A 230 20.67 12.54 8.99
N PRO A 231 20.03 13.61 9.50
CA PRO A 231 19.71 14.77 8.68
C PRO A 231 20.97 15.33 8.02
N VAL A 232 20.87 15.70 6.75
CA VAL A 232 21.94 16.40 6.02
C VAL A 232 21.65 17.90 6.12
N PRO A 233 22.41 18.68 6.92
CA PRO A 233 22.19 20.10 7.00
C PRO A 233 22.51 20.76 5.65
N VAL A 234 21.62 21.61 5.17
CA VAL A 234 21.91 22.52 4.06
C VAL A 234 22.35 23.88 4.61
N GLU A 235 22.57 24.88 3.76
CA GLU A 235 22.67 26.28 4.22
C GLU A 235 21.29 26.91 4.27
N GLU A 236 21.08 27.90 5.15
CA GLU A 236 19.78 28.59 5.25
C GLU A 236 19.55 29.43 3.99
N ASP A 237 18.52 29.11 3.20
CA ASP A 237 18.00 30.04 2.21
C ASP A 237 17.14 31.10 2.91
N LYS A 238 17.72 32.29 3.07
CA LYS A 238 17.06 33.42 3.74
C LYS A 238 15.93 34.05 2.93
N ASN A 239 15.83 33.73 1.64
CA ASN A 239 14.78 34.25 0.76
C ASN A 239 13.52 33.38 0.80
N ASP A 240 13.63 32.11 1.22
CA ASP A 240 12.49 31.23 1.41
C ASP A 240 11.99 31.30 2.87
N PRO A 241 10.82 31.93 3.13
CA PRO A 241 10.30 32.07 4.49
C PRO A 241 9.99 30.73 5.16
N ARG A 242 9.66 29.69 4.37
CA ARG A 242 9.32 28.37 4.87
C ARG A 242 10.56 27.59 5.29
N ILE A 243 11.65 27.67 4.50
CA ILE A 243 12.95 27.13 4.91
C ILE A 243 13.43 27.83 6.18
N ARG A 244 13.33 29.16 6.26
CA ARG A 244 13.66 29.91 7.47
C ARG A 244 12.89 29.46 8.71
N GLU A 245 11.61 29.18 8.56
CA GLU A 245 10.77 28.66 9.66
C GLU A 245 11.28 27.30 10.15
N PHE A 246 11.60 26.37 9.26
CA PHE A 246 12.21 25.09 9.63
C PHE A 246 13.53 25.28 10.37
N TYR A 247 14.37 26.20 9.90
CA TYR A 247 15.64 26.55 10.53
C TYR A 247 15.47 27.04 11.97
N GLN A 248 14.50 27.92 12.21
CA GLN A 248 14.19 28.43 13.55
C GLN A 248 13.74 27.32 14.50
N HIS A 249 13.11 26.26 13.97
CA HIS A 249 12.70 25.08 14.72
C HIS A 249 13.76 23.96 14.75
N GLY A 250 14.98 24.23 14.25
CA GLY A 250 16.10 23.29 14.30
C GLY A 250 16.03 22.14 13.28
N ILE A 251 15.19 22.27 12.26
CA ILE A 251 15.14 21.42 11.07
C ILE A 251 15.99 22.10 10.01
N ARG A 252 17.20 21.58 9.78
CA ARG A 252 18.21 22.19 8.91
C ARG A 252 18.43 21.41 7.62
N GLU A 253 17.70 20.32 7.46
CA GLU A 253 17.77 19.41 6.34
C GLU A 253 16.73 19.69 5.24
N ALA A 254 15.95 20.77 5.36
CA ALA A 254 15.01 21.23 4.36
C ALA A 254 15.77 21.81 3.16
N ASP A 255 15.75 21.11 2.02
CA ASP A 255 16.59 21.40 0.86
C ASP A 255 15.91 22.35 -0.13
N SER A 256 14.65 22.09 -0.47
CA SER A 256 13.85 23.00 -1.29
C SER A 256 12.37 22.94 -0.92
N CYS A 257 11.68 24.07 -1.06
CA CYS A 257 10.23 24.17 -0.92
C CYS A 257 9.60 24.82 -2.15
N SER A 258 8.53 24.23 -2.66
CA SER A 258 7.84 24.73 -3.84
C SER A 258 6.86 25.86 -3.48
N GLY A 259 6.86 26.94 -4.27
CA GLY A 259 5.87 28.02 -4.21
C GLY A 259 4.55 27.71 -4.91
N THR A 260 4.21 26.43 -5.13
CA THR A 260 3.04 25.99 -5.93
C THR A 260 1.68 26.18 -5.23
N GLY A 261 1.68 26.66 -3.98
CA GLY A 261 0.48 26.75 -3.14
C GLY A 261 0.17 25.45 -2.38
N PHE A 262 0.79 24.32 -2.73
CA PHE A 262 0.68 23.07 -1.96
C PHE A 262 1.71 22.94 -0.85
N GLY A 263 2.77 23.76 -0.89
CA GLY A 263 3.81 23.71 0.13
C GLY A 263 4.61 22.41 0.10
N PHE A 264 4.90 21.86 -1.08
CA PHE A 264 5.83 20.74 -1.16
C PHE A 264 7.21 21.12 -0.65
N CYS A 265 7.85 20.26 0.14
CA CYS A 265 9.24 20.44 0.52
C CYS A 265 9.99 19.11 0.49
N SER A 266 11.29 19.17 0.23
CA SER A 266 12.20 18.03 0.28
C SER A 266 13.14 18.13 1.48
N PHE A 267 13.45 16.98 2.08
CA PHE A 267 14.35 16.87 3.22
C PHE A 267 15.34 15.72 3.01
N ASN A 268 16.63 16.00 3.20
CA ASN A 268 17.69 15.04 2.87
C ASN A 268 18.28 14.39 4.13
N TYR A 269 18.50 13.08 4.05
CA TYR A 269 19.09 12.26 5.10
C TYR A 269 20.15 11.33 4.53
N VAL A 270 21.10 10.91 5.37
CA VAL A 270 22.18 10.00 5.03
C VAL A 270 22.40 8.98 6.13
N ARG A 271 22.92 7.79 5.78
CA ARG A 271 23.43 6.81 6.74
C ARG A 271 24.94 6.67 6.64
N ASP A 272 25.55 6.14 7.70
CA ASP A 272 26.99 5.86 7.75
C ASP A 272 27.46 4.87 6.68
N SER A 273 26.54 4.06 6.13
CA SER A 273 26.82 3.18 5.00
C SER A 273 26.93 3.92 3.66
N GLY A 274 26.61 5.22 3.60
CA GLY A 274 26.55 6.01 2.36
C GLY A 274 25.20 6.00 1.66
N ALA A 275 24.18 5.30 2.21
CA ALA A 275 22.82 5.36 1.67
C ALA A 275 22.20 6.74 1.91
N THR A 276 21.46 7.25 0.93
CA THR A 276 20.77 8.55 0.98
C THR A 276 19.25 8.34 1.01
N LEU A 277 18.54 9.32 1.57
CA LEU A 277 17.08 9.34 1.63
C LEU A 277 16.60 10.76 1.42
N ASN A 278 15.73 10.94 0.43
CA ASN A 278 15.00 12.17 0.18
C ASN A 278 13.55 11.97 0.65
N VAL A 279 13.07 12.81 1.56
CA VAL A 279 11.70 12.79 2.09
C VAL A 279 10.95 13.97 1.50
N VAL A 280 9.75 13.71 0.99
CA VAL A 280 8.86 14.71 0.41
C VAL A 280 7.65 14.92 1.32
N THR A 281 7.34 16.18 1.59
CA THR A 281 6.16 16.57 2.38
C THR A 281 5.24 17.48 1.59
N VAL A 282 3.99 17.63 2.04
CA VAL A 282 3.00 18.60 1.53
C VAL A 282 2.30 19.34 2.66
N GLY A 283 1.69 20.48 2.36
CA GLY A 283 0.84 21.25 3.26
C GLY A 283 1.60 22.01 4.34
N ASP A 284 0.91 22.79 5.16
CA ASP A 284 1.54 23.69 6.14
C ASP A 284 2.24 22.91 7.26
N ASP A 285 1.66 21.79 7.71
CA ASP A 285 2.25 20.90 8.73
C ASP A 285 3.44 20.07 8.21
N ALA A 286 3.79 20.23 6.93
CA ALA A 286 4.81 19.43 6.24
C ALA A 286 4.62 17.92 6.50
N THR A 287 3.44 17.44 6.12
CA THR A 287 3.05 16.04 6.24
C THR A 287 3.78 15.22 5.19
N VAL A 288 4.48 14.17 5.60
CA VAL A 288 5.23 13.28 4.70
C VAL A 288 4.26 12.54 3.77
N THR A 289 4.46 12.73 2.47
CA THR A 289 3.68 12.07 1.42
C THR A 289 4.49 11.04 0.66
N ASP A 290 5.81 11.23 0.56
CA ASP A 290 6.68 10.27 -0.11
C ASP A 290 8.12 10.28 0.38
N TYR A 291 8.87 9.28 -0.03
CA TYR A 291 10.32 9.26 0.10
C TYR A 291 10.98 8.40 -0.99
N GLY A 292 12.23 8.70 -1.30
CA GLY A 292 13.10 7.88 -2.15
C GLY A 292 14.42 7.62 -1.42
N ALA A 293 14.84 6.35 -1.36
CA ALA A 293 16.15 5.98 -0.83
C ALA A 293 17.03 5.38 -1.91
N GLU A 294 18.29 5.79 -1.93
CA GLU A 294 19.29 5.33 -2.87
C GLU A 294 20.42 4.60 -2.13
N CYS A 295 20.92 3.54 -2.75
CA CYS A 295 21.99 2.75 -2.20
C CYS A 295 23.33 3.22 -2.77
N PRO A 296 24.40 3.24 -1.96
CA PRO A 296 25.73 3.55 -2.46
C PRO A 296 26.11 2.56 -3.56
N GLU A 297 26.84 3.04 -4.57
CA GLU A 297 27.48 2.15 -5.54
C GLU A 297 28.49 1.26 -4.78
N GLY A 298 28.39 -0.05 -5.01
CA GLY A 298 29.20 -1.07 -4.32
C GLY A 298 30.58 -1.28 -4.90
#